data_AF-A0A3S4YYJ6-F1
#
_entry.id   AF-A0A3S4YYJ6-F1
#
_cell.length_a   1.000
_cell.length_b   1.000
_cell.length_c   1.000
_cell.angle_alpha   90.00
_cell.angle_beta   90.00
_cell.angle_gamma   90.00
#
_symmetry.space_group_name_H-M   'P 1'
#
loop_
_entity.id
_entity.type
_entity.pdbx_description
1 polymer ?
#
loop_
_entity_poly.entity_id
_entity_poly.type
_entity_poly.pdbx_seq_one_letter_code
_entity_poly.pdbx_strand_id
1 'polypeptide(L)'
;MTDIGYKSLEDFCGLDEKEKKSFGNFLKKKRSELISPMDKIVSQVVQENKQIIDELLKKEEVSKTIFDMRELSYSVLLKQESAFNSAILMEISHQFEMPKRIITELSLKLFQLNIHDSHKFNEQLINCFGQYAGKIIPYIYALCLSNTQSRRSRAGKTFEDIIYFLYNHFGYSFDAQKEVGKDLFKKAGLGKMVDSVLPSIKCFKKRRDKAIIGTMKTTLRERWQEVIEEQSRSQVPNIHLLTVDDKISVNKIEQMNKHNIVIVVLNTVKNQEKILHNHSVIDFETYFLKELPEMFNYWKNQ
;
A
#
# COMPACT_ATOMS: atom_id res chain seq x y z
N MET A 1 -46.78 7.03 10.65
CA MET A 1 -46.18 5.70 10.43
C MET A 1 -45.68 5.66 9.00
N THR A 2 -44.37 5.77 8.85
CA THR A 2 -43.65 5.73 7.57
C THR A 2 -43.70 4.31 7.03
N ASP A 3 -44.55 4.10 6.04
CA ASP A 3 -44.54 2.89 5.23
C ASP A 3 -43.34 2.99 4.28
N ILE A 4 -42.16 2.64 4.79
CA ILE A 4 -40.97 2.42 3.95
C ILE A 4 -41.25 1.10 3.24
N GLY A 5 -42.05 1.18 2.17
CA GLY A 5 -42.31 0.07 1.28
C GLY A 5 -40.98 -0.38 0.67
N TYR A 6 -40.41 -1.44 1.25
CA TYR A 6 -39.37 -2.20 0.57
C TYR A 6 -40.00 -2.80 -0.69
N LYS A 7 -39.84 -2.10 -1.81
CA LYS A 7 -40.10 -2.65 -3.14
C LYS A 7 -39.16 -3.83 -3.37
N SER A 8 -39.63 -4.77 -4.19
CA SER A 8 -39.11 -6.13 -4.43
C SER A 8 -37.58 -6.26 -4.42
N LEU A 9 -37.08 -7.47 -4.11
CA LEU A 9 -35.65 -7.86 -4.21
C LEU A 9 -34.97 -7.47 -5.54
N GLU A 10 -35.73 -7.22 -6.60
CA GLU A 10 -35.28 -6.77 -7.92
C GLU A 10 -34.71 -5.33 -7.91
N ASP A 11 -35.13 -4.49 -6.96
CA ASP A 11 -34.58 -3.14 -6.75
C ASP A 11 -33.23 -3.14 -6.00
N PHE A 12 -32.78 -4.32 -5.55
CA PHE A 12 -31.54 -4.59 -4.82
C PHE A 12 -30.55 -5.44 -5.62
N CYS A 13 -30.71 -5.50 -6.94
CA CYS A 13 -29.76 -6.19 -7.80
C CYS A 13 -28.41 -5.47 -7.78
N GLY A 14 -27.41 -6.10 -7.15
CA GLY A 14 -26.01 -5.71 -7.31
C GLY A 14 -25.63 -5.69 -8.78
N LEU A 15 -24.56 -4.95 -9.11
CA LEU A 15 -24.05 -4.85 -10.48
C LEU A 15 -23.93 -6.24 -11.12
N ASP A 16 -24.43 -6.42 -12.33
CA ASP A 16 -24.20 -7.67 -13.06
C ASP A 16 -22.71 -7.81 -13.46
N GLU A 17 -22.27 -8.99 -13.91
CA GLU A 17 -20.86 -9.22 -14.24
C GLU A 17 -20.33 -8.32 -15.36
N LYS A 18 -21.17 -7.95 -16.32
CA LYS A 18 -20.78 -7.06 -17.43
C LYS A 18 -20.59 -5.63 -16.92
N GLU A 19 -21.51 -5.17 -16.08
CA GLU A 19 -21.49 -3.85 -15.46
C GLU A 19 -20.36 -3.73 -14.44
N LYS A 20 -20.12 -4.75 -13.60
CA LYS A 20 -18.95 -4.84 -12.71
C LYS A 20 -17.64 -4.69 -13.48
N LYS A 21 -17.49 -5.40 -14.61
CA LYS A 21 -16.29 -5.32 -15.45
C LYS A 21 -16.13 -3.94 -16.07
N SER A 22 -17.22 -3.36 -16.59
CA SER A 22 -17.23 -2.02 -17.16
C SER A 22 -16.83 -0.97 -16.11
N PHE A 23 -17.46 -1.01 -14.93
CA PHE A 23 -17.15 -0.12 -13.82
C PHE A 23 -15.72 -0.31 -13.31
N GLY A 24 -15.25 -1.55 -13.17
CA GLY A 24 -13.86 -1.85 -12.81
C GLY A 24 -12.85 -1.23 -13.78
N ASN A 25 -13.12 -1.28 -15.09
CA ASN A 25 -12.28 -0.65 -16.11
C ASN A 25 -12.31 0.88 -16.01
N PHE A 26 -13.50 1.46 -15.80
CA PHE A 26 -13.67 2.89 -15.58
C PHE A 26 -12.87 3.37 -14.35
N LEU A 27 -13.01 2.68 -13.21
CA LEU A 27 -12.24 2.96 -11.99
C LEU A 27 -10.73 2.88 -12.25
N LYS A 28 -10.27 1.85 -12.97
CA LYS A 28 -8.84 1.67 -13.27
C LYS A 28 -8.29 2.83 -14.09
N LYS A 29 -9.01 3.24 -15.15
CA LYS A 29 -8.62 4.36 -16.02
C LYS A 29 -8.55 5.67 -15.24
N LYS A 30 -9.62 6.03 -14.54
CA LYS A 30 -9.69 7.27 -13.74
C LYS A 30 -8.64 7.29 -12.63
N ARG A 31 -8.34 6.15 -12.02
CA ARG A 31 -7.30 6.04 -10.99
C ARG A 31 -5.91 6.35 -11.55
N SER A 32 -5.57 5.85 -12.75
CA SER A 32 -4.28 6.17 -13.38
C SER A 32 -4.16 7.64 -13.77
N GLU A 33 -5.28 8.32 -14.03
CA GLU A 33 -5.33 9.75 -14.35
C GLU A 33 -5.19 10.63 -13.09
N LEU A 34 -5.76 10.21 -11.96
CA LEU A 34 -5.94 11.06 -10.77
C LEU A 34 -5.07 10.68 -9.57
N ILE A 35 -4.54 9.46 -9.52
CA ILE A 35 -3.70 9.00 -8.40
C ILE A 35 -2.33 8.59 -8.92
N SER A 36 -1.32 9.39 -8.57
CA SER A 36 0.07 9.18 -8.94
C SER A 36 0.59 7.80 -8.51
N PRO A 37 1.53 7.20 -9.26
CA PRO A 37 2.31 6.06 -8.79
C PRO A 37 3.01 6.33 -7.45
N MET A 38 3.24 5.28 -6.64
CA MET A 38 3.78 5.47 -5.28
C MET A 38 5.22 5.97 -5.26
N ASP A 39 6.05 5.61 -6.25
CA ASP A 39 7.40 6.13 -6.40
C ASP A 39 7.40 7.66 -6.58
N LYS A 40 6.42 8.19 -7.32
CA LYS A 40 6.22 9.63 -7.49
C LYS A 40 5.72 10.29 -6.22
N ILE A 41 4.79 9.66 -5.50
CA ILE A 41 4.31 10.17 -4.20
C ILE A 41 5.45 10.23 -3.18
N VAL A 42 6.25 9.17 -3.06
CA VAL A 42 7.41 9.15 -2.15
C VAL A 42 8.43 10.21 -2.55
N SER A 43 8.73 10.34 -3.85
CA SER A 43 9.63 11.40 -4.35
C SER A 43 9.13 12.81 -4.03
N GLN A 44 7.82 13.05 -4.18
CA GLN A 44 7.18 14.30 -3.80
C GLN A 44 7.33 14.57 -2.31
N VAL A 45 7.06 13.57 -1.45
CA VAL A 45 7.20 13.69 0.01
C VAL A 45 8.64 14.04 0.40
N VAL A 46 9.62 13.38 -0.21
CA VAL A 46 11.05 13.68 0.01
C VAL A 46 11.37 15.13 -0.38
N GLN A 47 10.88 15.59 -1.54
CA GLN A 47 11.14 16.94 -2.01
C GLN A 47 10.50 18.01 -1.11
N GLU A 48 9.23 17.83 -0.77
CA GLU A 48 8.45 18.80 0.01
C GLU A 48 8.90 18.86 1.48
N ASN A 49 9.43 17.76 2.02
CA ASN A 49 9.82 17.62 3.43
C ASN A 49 11.33 17.41 3.60
N LYS A 50 12.12 17.83 2.61
CA LYS A 50 13.55 17.54 2.51
C LYS A 50 14.32 17.92 3.77
N GLN A 51 14.09 19.13 4.30
CA GLN A 51 14.81 19.60 5.48
C GLN A 51 14.57 18.69 6.69
N ILE A 52 13.32 18.33 6.97
CA ILE A 52 12.96 17.50 8.11
C ILE A 52 13.54 16.09 7.95
N ILE A 53 13.41 15.51 6.76
CA ILE A 53 13.95 14.18 6.46
C ILE A 53 15.48 14.16 6.60
N ASP A 54 16.17 15.15 6.02
CA ASP A 54 17.62 15.27 6.11
C ASP A 54 18.08 15.46 7.57
N GLU A 55 17.33 16.21 8.39
CA GLU A 55 17.62 16.38 9.82
C GLU A 55 17.47 15.06 10.61
N LEU A 56 16.43 14.27 10.34
CA LEU A 56 16.25 12.95 10.97
C LEU A 56 17.38 11.99 10.59
N LEU A 57 17.73 11.94 9.30
CA LEU A 57 18.78 11.06 8.80
C LEU A 57 20.17 11.45 9.31
N LYS A 58 20.46 12.75 9.46
CA LYS A 58 21.68 13.24 10.13
C LYS A 58 21.78 12.82 11.59
N LYS A 59 20.65 12.67 12.28
CA LYS A 59 20.57 12.17 13.65
C LYS A 59 20.50 10.63 13.72
N GLU A 60 20.65 9.96 12.57
CA GLU A 60 20.57 8.50 12.49
C GLU A 60 19.20 7.92 12.92
N GLU A 61 18.12 8.74 12.90
CA GLU A 61 16.76 8.34 13.28
C GLU A 61 16.04 7.65 12.10
N VAL A 62 16.55 6.50 11.66
CA VAL A 62 16.07 5.77 10.46
C VAL A 62 14.63 5.28 10.64
N SER A 63 14.30 4.66 11.77
CA SER A 63 12.95 4.16 12.06
C SER A 63 11.91 5.29 12.04
N LYS A 64 12.26 6.45 12.59
CA LYS A 64 11.37 7.62 12.60
C LYS A 64 11.22 8.21 11.21
N THR A 65 12.31 8.27 10.44
CA THR A 65 12.23 8.68 9.03
C THR A 65 11.26 7.78 8.24
N ILE A 66 11.35 6.46 8.41
CA ILE A 66 10.42 5.50 7.79
C ILE A 66 8.97 5.77 8.21
N PHE A 67 8.74 5.97 9.51
CA PHE A 67 7.41 6.24 10.04
C PHE A 67 6.82 7.53 9.46
N ASP A 68 7.54 8.64 9.55
CA ASP A 68 7.08 9.96 9.11
C ASP A 68 6.84 9.99 7.60
N MET A 69 7.75 9.42 6.80
CA MET A 69 7.57 9.32 5.35
C MET A 69 6.33 8.51 4.96
N ARG A 70 5.97 7.47 5.73
CA ARG A 70 4.76 6.69 5.49
C ARG A 70 3.50 7.50 5.76
N GLU A 71 3.44 8.23 6.88
CA GLU A 71 2.30 9.05 7.24
C GLU A 71 2.10 10.22 6.25
N LEU A 72 3.18 10.87 5.84
CA LEU A 72 3.17 11.91 4.82
C LEU A 72 2.70 11.37 3.46
N SER A 73 3.23 10.21 3.03
CA SER A 73 2.82 9.57 1.78
C SER A 73 1.36 9.14 1.79
N TYR A 74 0.87 8.65 2.93
CA TYR A 74 -0.53 8.30 3.09
C TYR A 74 -1.43 9.53 3.03
N SER A 75 -1.01 10.64 3.62
CA SER A 75 -1.73 11.93 3.55
C SER A 75 -1.86 12.45 2.11
N VAL A 76 -0.78 12.36 1.31
CA VAL A 76 -0.83 12.70 -0.13
C VAL A 76 -1.80 11.77 -0.87
N LEU A 77 -1.73 10.46 -0.60
CA LEU A 77 -2.64 9.48 -1.20
C LEU A 77 -4.11 9.79 -0.87
N LEU A 78 -4.44 10.13 0.38
CA LEU A 78 -5.82 10.45 0.78
C LEU A 78 -6.37 11.68 0.03
N LYS A 79 -5.55 12.70 -0.19
CA LYS A 79 -5.94 13.88 -0.99
C LYS A 79 -6.26 13.49 -2.43
N GLN A 80 -5.41 12.69 -3.07
CA GLN A 80 -5.62 12.21 -4.43
C GLN A 80 -6.82 11.26 -4.53
N GLU A 81 -6.99 10.37 -3.54
CA GLU A 81 -8.12 9.45 -3.48
C GLU A 81 -9.45 10.20 -3.27
N SER A 82 -9.46 11.27 -2.48
CA SER A 82 -10.65 12.12 -2.34
C SER A 82 -11.04 12.75 -3.68
N ALA A 83 -10.09 13.32 -4.42
CA ALA A 83 -10.35 13.88 -5.75
C ALA A 83 -10.84 12.80 -6.74
N PHE A 84 -10.21 11.62 -6.71
CA PHE A 84 -10.64 10.46 -7.47
C PHE A 84 -12.08 10.05 -7.16
N ASN A 85 -12.44 9.91 -5.88
CA ASN A 85 -13.79 9.51 -5.47
C ASN A 85 -14.84 10.52 -5.93
N SER A 86 -14.57 11.81 -5.77
CA SER A 86 -15.46 12.87 -6.27
C SER A 86 -15.66 12.79 -7.78
N ALA A 87 -14.58 12.62 -8.55
CA ALA A 87 -14.66 12.48 -10.00
C ALA A 87 -15.51 11.27 -10.43
N ILE A 88 -15.33 10.11 -9.77
CA ILE A 88 -16.14 8.92 -10.04
C ILE A 88 -17.62 9.18 -9.80
N LEU A 89 -17.99 9.77 -8.66
CA LEU A 89 -19.38 10.00 -8.31
C LEU A 89 -20.04 11.06 -9.20
N MET A 90 -19.29 12.06 -9.66
CA MET A 90 -19.77 13.06 -10.61
C MET A 90 -20.04 12.46 -12.00
N GLU A 91 -19.20 11.53 -12.45
CA GLU A 91 -19.28 10.98 -13.80
C GLU A 91 -20.18 9.76 -13.92
N ILE A 92 -20.56 9.12 -12.82
CA ILE A 92 -21.25 7.82 -12.86
C ILE A 92 -22.59 7.86 -13.62
N SER A 93 -23.35 8.95 -13.46
CA SER A 93 -24.61 9.17 -14.18
C SER A 93 -24.43 9.47 -15.66
N HIS A 94 -23.21 9.83 -16.09
CA HIS A 94 -22.90 10.05 -17.49
C HIS A 94 -22.37 8.78 -18.17
N GLN A 95 -21.72 7.90 -17.39
CA GLN A 95 -21.04 6.71 -17.90
C GLN A 95 -21.91 5.45 -17.87
N PHE A 96 -22.91 5.39 -16.98
CA PHE A 96 -23.70 4.17 -16.77
C PHE A 96 -25.21 4.45 -16.88
N GLU A 97 -25.90 3.58 -17.61
CA GLU A 97 -27.30 3.78 -18.01
C GLU A 97 -28.25 3.76 -16.80
N MET A 98 -28.03 2.85 -15.85
CA MET A 98 -28.91 2.74 -14.68
C MET A 98 -28.82 3.99 -13.78
N PRO A 99 -27.63 4.46 -13.34
CA PRO A 99 -27.47 5.75 -12.66
C PRO A 99 -28.03 6.93 -13.47
N LYS A 100 -27.78 6.98 -14.78
CA LYS A 100 -28.30 8.02 -15.68
C LYS A 100 -29.83 8.10 -15.65
N ARG A 101 -30.48 6.95 -15.80
CA ARG A 101 -31.95 6.85 -15.82
C ARG A 101 -32.54 7.35 -14.51
N ILE A 102 -32.02 6.91 -13.37
CA ILE A 102 -32.55 7.31 -12.06
C ILE A 102 -32.41 8.81 -11.83
N ILE A 103 -31.23 9.40 -12.07
CA ILE A 103 -31.07 10.83 -11.83
C ILE A 103 -31.93 11.66 -12.79
N THR A 104 -32.15 11.18 -14.01
CA THR A 104 -33.06 11.81 -14.98
C THR A 104 -34.51 11.76 -14.48
N GLU A 105 -34.99 10.59 -14.05
CA GLU A 105 -36.34 10.44 -13.49
C GLU A 105 -36.55 11.30 -12.23
N LEU A 106 -35.58 11.31 -11.31
CA LEU A 106 -35.66 12.09 -10.06
C LEU A 106 -35.57 13.59 -10.31
N SER A 107 -34.69 14.04 -11.19
CA SER A 107 -34.56 15.46 -11.54
C SER A 107 -35.81 16.00 -12.23
N LEU A 108 -36.44 15.22 -13.11
CA LEU A 108 -37.72 15.59 -13.74
C LEU A 108 -38.83 15.71 -12.69
N LYS A 109 -38.93 14.75 -11.75
CA LYS A 109 -39.90 14.84 -10.65
C LYS A 109 -39.69 16.08 -9.80
N LEU A 110 -38.44 16.34 -9.40
CA LEU A 110 -38.09 17.52 -8.61
C LEU A 110 -38.44 18.83 -9.35
N PHE A 111 -38.12 18.91 -10.65
CA PHE A 111 -38.43 20.05 -11.50
C PHE A 111 -39.94 20.30 -11.60
N GLN A 112 -40.73 19.24 -11.80
CA GLN A 112 -42.19 19.32 -11.94
C GLN A 112 -42.92 19.79 -10.67
N LEU A 113 -42.31 19.64 -9.49
CA LEU A 113 -42.89 20.16 -8.24
C LEU A 113 -42.96 21.69 -8.22
N ASN A 114 -42.19 22.38 -9.07
CA ASN A 114 -42.18 23.85 -9.23
C ASN A 114 -42.22 24.61 -7.89
N ILE A 115 -41.30 24.24 -6.98
CA ILE A 115 -41.31 24.73 -5.59
C ILE A 115 -40.64 26.09 -5.52
N HIS A 116 -41.40 27.13 -5.17
CA HIS A 116 -40.89 28.49 -4.97
C HIS A 116 -40.46 28.78 -3.52
N ASP A 117 -40.80 27.89 -2.58
CA ASP A 117 -40.38 27.99 -1.18
C ASP A 117 -39.01 27.32 -0.98
N SER A 118 -38.03 28.09 -0.50
CA SER A 118 -36.66 27.60 -0.37
C SER A 118 -36.52 26.44 0.62
N HIS A 119 -37.32 26.41 1.69
CA HIS A 119 -37.23 25.35 2.70
C HIS A 119 -37.77 24.03 2.13
N LYS A 120 -38.96 24.07 1.52
CA LYS A 120 -39.57 22.92 0.85
C LYS A 120 -38.72 22.42 -0.31
N PHE A 121 -38.08 23.32 -1.07
CA PHE A 121 -37.17 22.93 -2.14
C PHE A 121 -35.98 22.15 -1.58
N ASN A 122 -35.36 22.64 -0.50
CA ASN A 122 -34.25 21.96 0.15
C ASN A 122 -34.66 20.56 0.66
N GLU A 123 -35.81 20.44 1.31
CA GLU A 123 -36.34 19.14 1.76
C GLU A 123 -36.50 18.14 0.60
N GLN A 124 -37.08 18.57 -0.53
CA GLN A 124 -37.24 17.72 -1.71
C GLN A 124 -35.92 17.41 -2.40
N LEU A 125 -34.97 18.34 -2.39
CA LEU A 125 -33.63 18.12 -2.91
C LEU A 125 -32.89 17.05 -2.08
N ILE A 126 -32.95 17.11 -0.75
CA ILE A 126 -32.40 16.10 0.15
C ILE A 126 -33.02 14.72 -0.14
N ASN A 127 -34.35 14.65 -0.29
CA ASN A 127 -35.04 13.41 -0.62
C ASN A 127 -34.62 12.85 -1.99
N CYS A 128 -34.44 13.70 -2.99
CA CYS A 128 -33.94 13.33 -4.32
C CYS A 128 -32.55 12.71 -4.22
N PHE A 129 -31.61 13.37 -3.53
CA PHE A 129 -30.27 12.83 -3.33
C PHE A 129 -30.25 11.54 -2.54
N GLY A 130 -31.08 11.42 -1.49
CA GLY A 130 -31.21 10.18 -0.70
C GLY A 130 -31.69 9.01 -1.54
N GLN A 131 -32.71 9.21 -2.38
CA GLN A 131 -33.21 8.19 -3.31
C GLN A 131 -32.15 7.82 -4.34
N TYR A 132 -31.46 8.80 -4.92
CA TYR A 132 -30.40 8.55 -5.89
C TYR A 132 -29.25 7.74 -5.28
N ALA A 133 -28.72 8.19 -4.13
CA ALA A 133 -27.65 7.52 -3.40
C ALA A 133 -28.03 6.09 -3.00
N GLY A 134 -29.27 5.89 -2.54
CA GLY A 134 -29.79 4.56 -2.21
C GLY A 134 -29.79 3.61 -3.41
N LYS A 135 -30.11 4.11 -4.61
CA LYS A 135 -30.14 3.30 -5.83
C LYS A 135 -28.76 3.03 -6.44
N ILE A 136 -27.79 3.93 -6.25
CA ILE A 136 -26.41 3.73 -6.73
C ILE A 136 -25.49 3.08 -5.69
N ILE A 137 -26.03 2.61 -4.57
CA ILE A 137 -25.22 1.99 -3.50
C ILE A 137 -24.32 0.84 -3.98
N PRO A 138 -24.69 -0.02 -4.96
CA PRO A 138 -23.79 -1.06 -5.45
C PRO A 138 -22.50 -0.51 -6.08
N TYR A 139 -22.59 0.65 -6.75
CA TYR A 139 -21.43 1.32 -7.32
C TYR A 139 -20.54 1.95 -6.24
N ILE A 140 -21.15 2.61 -5.25
CA ILE A 140 -20.43 3.18 -4.11
C ILE A 140 -19.68 2.07 -3.36
N TYR A 141 -20.34 0.94 -3.12
CA TYR A 141 -19.71 -0.22 -2.49
C TYR A 141 -18.53 -0.75 -3.31
N ALA A 142 -18.69 -0.92 -4.62
CA ALA A 142 -17.62 -1.36 -5.51
C ALA A 142 -16.44 -0.37 -5.55
N LEU A 143 -16.71 0.94 -5.51
CA LEU A 143 -15.68 1.97 -5.38
C LEU A 143 -14.91 1.84 -4.06
N CYS A 144 -15.61 1.72 -2.93
CA CYS A 144 -15.00 1.55 -1.60
C CYS A 144 -14.14 0.28 -1.51
N LEU A 145 -14.61 -0.83 -2.07
CA LEU A 145 -13.84 -2.07 -2.15
C LEU A 145 -12.58 -1.87 -3.00
N SER A 146 -12.71 -1.23 -4.16
CA SER A 146 -11.60 -0.90 -5.05
C SER A 146 -10.55 -0.01 -4.39
N ASN A 147 -10.98 0.98 -3.60
CA ASN A 147 -10.09 1.83 -2.80
C ASN A 147 -9.36 1.03 -1.73
N THR A 148 -10.06 0.17 -1.00
CA THR A 148 -9.45 -0.69 0.03
C THR A 148 -8.35 -1.58 -0.53
N GLN A 149 -8.59 -2.22 -1.70
CA GLN A 149 -7.58 -3.03 -2.36
C GLN A 149 -6.41 -2.19 -2.87
N SER A 150 -6.70 -1.01 -3.44
CA SER A 150 -5.67 -0.05 -3.87
C SER A 150 -4.79 0.38 -2.70
N ARG A 151 -5.37 0.78 -1.56
CA ARG A 151 -4.64 1.16 -0.34
C ARG A 151 -3.74 0.04 0.16
N ARG A 152 -4.22 -1.21 0.18
CA ARG A 152 -3.41 -2.37 0.58
C ARG A 152 -2.19 -2.56 -0.31
N SER A 153 -2.38 -2.53 -1.63
CA SER A 153 -1.29 -2.65 -2.60
C SER A 153 -0.31 -1.48 -2.48
N ARG A 154 -0.83 -0.26 -2.40
CA ARG A 154 -0.04 0.97 -2.31
C ARG A 154 0.75 1.07 -1.01
N ALA A 155 0.19 0.65 0.13
CA ALA A 155 0.91 0.67 1.40
C ALA A 155 2.17 -0.21 1.38
N GLY A 156 2.10 -1.39 0.76
CA GLY A 156 3.27 -2.23 0.51
C GLY A 156 4.29 -1.49 -0.37
N LYS A 157 3.80 -0.91 -1.47
CA LYS A 157 4.67 -0.22 -2.42
C LYS A 157 5.36 1.02 -1.84
N THR A 158 4.63 1.82 -1.06
CA THR A 158 5.18 2.97 -0.33
C THR A 158 6.32 2.53 0.57
N PHE A 159 6.15 1.44 1.30
CA PHE A 159 7.20 0.94 2.20
C PHE A 159 8.43 0.50 1.42
N GLU A 160 8.27 -0.25 0.33
CA GLU A 160 9.37 -0.59 -0.58
C GLU A 160 10.12 0.66 -1.08
N ASP A 161 9.38 1.63 -1.62
CA ASP A 161 9.96 2.85 -2.21
C ASP A 161 10.68 3.73 -1.17
N ILE A 162 10.22 3.75 0.07
CA ILE A 162 10.93 4.39 1.20
C ILE A 162 12.24 3.66 1.50
N ILE A 163 12.24 2.32 1.56
CA ILE A 163 13.47 1.56 1.81
C ILE A 163 14.49 1.78 0.68
N TYR A 164 14.05 1.79 -0.58
CA TYR A 164 14.92 2.09 -1.72
C TYR A 164 15.46 3.52 -1.67
N PHE A 165 14.65 4.50 -1.26
CA PHE A 165 15.13 5.85 -1.01
C PHE A 165 16.25 5.86 0.05
N LEU A 166 16.08 5.13 1.15
CA LEU A 166 17.10 5.03 2.20
C LEU A 166 18.37 4.32 1.71
N TYR A 167 18.27 3.24 0.95
CA TYR A 167 19.44 2.61 0.33
C TYR A 167 20.23 3.61 -0.52
N ASN A 168 19.53 4.39 -1.36
CA ASN A 168 20.16 5.43 -2.16
C ASN A 168 20.78 6.54 -1.30
N HIS A 169 20.07 7.00 -0.25
CA HIS A 169 20.55 8.04 0.65
C HIS A 169 21.87 7.65 1.34
N PHE A 170 21.96 6.40 1.83
CA PHE A 170 23.18 5.89 2.46
C PHE A 170 24.22 5.36 1.46
N GLY A 171 23.97 5.44 0.16
CA GLY A 171 24.91 5.02 -0.89
C GLY A 171 25.09 3.50 -1.00
N TYR A 172 24.10 2.71 -0.60
CA TYR A 172 24.09 1.27 -0.77
C TYR A 172 23.60 0.89 -2.17
N SER A 173 24.40 0.12 -2.91
CA SER A 173 23.95 -0.45 -4.19
C SER A 173 22.98 -1.61 -3.95
N PHE A 174 21.96 -1.74 -4.78
CA PHE A 174 21.02 -2.84 -4.69
C PHE A 174 20.44 -3.16 -6.06
N ASP A 175 20.07 -4.42 -6.26
CA ASP A 175 19.16 -4.80 -7.33
C ASP A 175 17.76 -4.92 -6.74
N ALA A 176 16.83 -4.07 -7.19
CA ALA A 176 15.42 -4.18 -6.84
C ALA A 176 14.68 -5.03 -7.88
N GLN A 177 13.81 -5.94 -7.42
CA GLN A 177 13.06 -6.80 -8.34
C GLN A 177 12.14 -6.00 -9.29
N LYS A 178 11.66 -4.83 -8.83
CA LYS A 178 10.86 -3.91 -9.65
C LYS A 178 11.63 -3.30 -10.83
N GLU A 179 12.94 -3.12 -10.71
CA GLU A 179 13.78 -2.41 -11.68
C GLU A 179 14.50 -3.37 -12.62
N VAL A 180 15.06 -4.45 -12.08
CA VAL A 180 15.91 -5.38 -12.83
C VAL A 180 15.10 -6.52 -13.48
N GLY A 181 13.81 -6.63 -13.13
CA GLY A 181 12.88 -7.57 -13.72
C GLY A 181 12.91 -8.98 -13.09
N LYS A 182 11.74 -9.62 -13.09
CA LYS A 182 11.51 -10.91 -12.41
C LYS A 182 12.36 -12.06 -12.96
N ASP A 183 12.78 -11.98 -14.21
CA ASP A 183 13.51 -13.06 -14.86
C ASP A 183 14.95 -13.17 -14.38
N LEU A 184 15.61 -12.06 -14.01
CA LEU A 184 16.96 -12.10 -13.47
C LEU A 184 16.98 -12.72 -12.07
N PHE A 185 16.00 -12.38 -11.24
CA PHE A 185 15.79 -12.96 -9.91
C PHE A 185 15.52 -14.47 -10.00
N LYS A 186 14.58 -14.88 -10.87
CA LYS A 186 14.30 -16.30 -11.11
C LYS A 186 15.53 -17.06 -11.58
N LYS A 187 16.31 -16.50 -12.51
CA LYS A 187 17.58 -17.09 -12.97
C LYS A 187 18.65 -17.16 -11.87
N ALA A 188 18.54 -16.35 -10.82
CA ALA A 188 19.38 -16.43 -9.63
C ALA A 188 18.86 -17.42 -8.59
N GLY A 189 17.74 -18.10 -8.84
CA GLY A 189 17.07 -18.98 -7.87
C GLY A 189 16.26 -18.23 -6.82
N LEU A 190 16.04 -16.92 -6.98
CA LEU A 190 15.31 -16.08 -6.04
C LEU A 190 13.83 -16.00 -6.43
N GLY A 191 12.97 -16.04 -5.41
CA GLY A 191 11.52 -16.02 -5.57
C GLY A 191 10.88 -14.67 -5.79
N LYS A 192 9.55 -14.69 -5.93
CA LYS A 192 8.73 -13.48 -6.12
C LYS A 192 8.66 -12.61 -4.86
N MET A 193 9.04 -13.15 -3.70
CA MET A 193 9.00 -12.43 -2.42
C MET A 193 10.29 -11.65 -2.11
N VAL A 194 11.31 -11.75 -2.96
CA VAL A 194 12.54 -10.98 -2.78
C VAL A 194 12.37 -9.61 -3.42
N ASP A 195 12.36 -8.58 -2.60
CA ASP A 195 12.19 -7.19 -3.03
C ASP A 195 13.53 -6.53 -3.38
N SER A 196 14.61 -6.94 -2.69
CA SER A 196 15.96 -6.39 -2.91
C SER A 196 17.07 -7.43 -2.70
N VAL A 197 18.17 -7.25 -3.43
CA VAL A 197 19.43 -7.96 -3.20
C VAL A 197 20.57 -6.94 -3.13
N LEU A 198 21.29 -6.94 -2.02
CA LEU A 198 22.43 -6.05 -1.78
C LEU A 198 23.73 -6.86 -1.71
N PRO A 199 24.84 -6.40 -2.31
CA PRO A 199 24.97 -5.18 -3.12
C PRO A 199 24.38 -5.32 -4.54
N SER A 200 24.26 -6.55 -5.04
CA SER A 200 23.66 -6.90 -6.34
C SER A 200 23.44 -8.41 -6.46
N ILE A 201 22.63 -8.84 -7.41
CA ILE A 201 22.44 -10.23 -7.82
C ILE A 201 23.76 -10.84 -8.31
N LYS A 202 24.63 -10.03 -8.96
CA LYS A 202 25.96 -10.50 -9.39
C LYS A 202 26.82 -10.89 -8.19
N CYS A 203 26.83 -10.05 -7.15
CA CYS A 203 27.51 -10.35 -5.88
C CYS A 203 26.92 -11.58 -5.20
N PHE A 204 25.59 -11.68 -5.14
CA PHE A 204 24.89 -12.86 -4.61
C PHE A 204 25.27 -14.15 -5.33
N LYS A 205 25.37 -14.14 -6.67
CA LYS A 205 25.82 -15.31 -7.45
C LYS A 205 27.28 -15.68 -7.19
N LYS A 206 28.15 -14.69 -6.97
CA LYS A 206 29.57 -14.92 -6.66
C LYS A 206 29.76 -15.49 -5.24
N ARG A 207 29.05 -14.93 -4.25
CA ARG A 207 29.14 -15.36 -2.86
C ARG A 207 27.83 -15.08 -2.11
N ARG A 208 27.01 -16.11 -1.90
CA ARG A 208 25.67 -15.99 -1.32
C ARG A 208 25.67 -15.53 0.14
N ASP A 209 26.65 -15.94 0.94
CA ASP A 209 26.80 -15.57 2.37
C ASP A 209 27.27 -14.12 2.59
N LYS A 210 27.64 -13.40 1.52
CA LYS A 210 27.99 -11.98 1.57
C LYS A 210 27.06 -11.13 0.74
N ALA A 211 25.82 -11.56 0.60
CA ALA A 211 24.76 -10.74 0.03
C ALA A 211 23.57 -10.74 0.98
N ILE A 212 22.85 -9.62 0.99
CA ILE A 212 21.66 -9.43 1.81
C ILE A 212 20.45 -9.53 0.92
N ILE A 213 19.55 -10.43 1.29
CA ILE A 213 18.25 -10.60 0.64
C ILE A 213 17.21 -9.89 1.51
N GLY A 214 16.63 -8.82 0.99
CA GLY A 214 15.58 -8.07 1.66
C GLY A 214 14.20 -8.45 1.13
N THR A 215 13.30 -8.79 2.04
CA THR A 215 11.84 -8.90 1.79
C THR A 215 11.12 -7.91 2.69
N MET A 216 10.11 -7.23 2.16
CA MET A 216 9.49 -6.07 2.79
C MET A 216 7.99 -6.32 2.95
N LYS A 217 7.51 -6.33 4.20
CA LYS A 217 6.08 -6.50 4.49
C LYS A 217 5.64 -5.46 5.52
N THR A 218 4.61 -4.67 5.19
CA THR A 218 4.06 -3.69 6.13
C THR A 218 3.45 -4.33 7.37
N THR A 219 2.73 -5.45 7.18
CA THR A 219 2.16 -6.27 8.25
C THR A 219 2.40 -7.74 7.94
N LEU A 220 2.76 -8.52 8.94
CA LEU A 220 3.11 -9.94 8.79
C LEU A 220 1.88 -10.83 8.78
N ARG A 221 0.99 -10.68 9.77
CA ARG A 221 -0.16 -11.59 10.01
C ARG A 221 0.25 -13.08 9.90
N GLU A 222 -0.32 -13.84 8.97
CA GLU A 222 0.07 -15.20 8.55
C GLU A 222 1.04 -15.22 7.35
N ARG A 223 1.12 -14.11 6.61
CA ARG A 223 1.89 -13.97 5.34
C ARG A 223 3.41 -14.03 5.49
N TRP A 224 3.93 -14.08 6.72
CA TRP A 224 5.35 -14.37 6.97
C TRP A 224 5.70 -15.82 6.63
N GLN A 225 4.73 -16.74 6.61
CA GLN A 225 4.93 -18.12 6.19
C GLN A 225 5.40 -18.22 4.73
N GLU A 226 4.93 -17.32 3.86
CA GLU A 226 5.38 -17.19 2.48
C GLU A 226 6.91 -16.96 2.39
N VAL A 227 7.50 -16.28 3.39
CA VAL A 227 8.95 -16.01 3.45
C VAL A 227 9.72 -17.28 3.81
N ILE A 228 9.16 -18.13 4.68
CA ILE A 228 9.76 -19.41 5.06
C ILE A 228 9.78 -20.38 3.88
N GLU A 229 8.68 -20.46 3.14
CA GLU A 229 8.59 -21.27 1.93
C GLU A 229 9.67 -20.85 0.92
N GLU A 230 9.86 -19.54 0.75
CA GLU A 230 10.87 -18.99 -0.17
C GLU A 230 12.30 -19.20 0.33
N GLN A 231 12.56 -19.08 1.64
CA GLN A 231 13.87 -19.38 2.23
C GLN A 231 14.25 -20.84 1.99
N SER A 232 13.32 -21.75 2.26
CA SER A 232 13.50 -23.21 2.08
C SER A 232 13.77 -23.56 0.61
N ARG A 233 13.08 -22.89 -0.32
CA ARG A 233 13.21 -23.12 -1.76
C ARG A 233 14.50 -22.55 -2.35
N SER A 234 14.93 -21.38 -1.89
CA SER A 234 16.04 -20.63 -2.50
C SER A 234 17.41 -21.00 -1.93
N GLN A 235 17.46 -21.79 -0.83
CA GLN A 235 18.67 -22.16 -0.09
C GLN A 235 19.57 -20.93 0.18
N VAL A 236 18.93 -19.84 0.60
CA VAL A 236 19.61 -18.60 0.91
C VAL A 236 20.08 -18.63 2.37
N PRO A 237 21.31 -18.18 2.67
CA PRO A 237 21.86 -18.27 4.02
C PRO A 237 20.99 -17.57 5.06
N ASN A 238 20.51 -16.36 4.75
CA ASN A 238 19.59 -15.60 5.55
C ASN A 238 18.68 -14.72 4.70
N ILE A 239 17.51 -14.39 5.23
CA ILE A 239 16.60 -13.37 4.68
C ILE A 239 16.39 -12.30 5.73
N HIS A 240 16.48 -11.03 5.32
CA HIS A 240 16.08 -9.90 6.14
C HIS A 240 14.62 -9.56 5.81
N LEU A 241 13.73 -9.81 6.76
CA LEU A 241 12.32 -9.44 6.67
C LEU A 241 12.13 -8.07 7.33
N LEU A 242 12.09 -7.05 6.48
CA LEU A 242 11.85 -5.67 6.88
C LEU A 242 10.35 -5.48 7.09
N THR A 243 9.99 -4.94 8.25
CA THR A 243 8.59 -4.72 8.60
C THR A 243 8.37 -3.53 9.51
N VAL A 244 7.19 -2.95 9.40
CA VAL A 244 6.66 -1.90 10.28
C VAL A 244 5.49 -2.43 11.12
N ASP A 245 5.35 -3.75 11.22
CA ASP A 245 4.37 -4.41 12.08
C ASP A 245 4.78 -4.25 13.55
N ASP A 246 3.89 -3.67 14.35
CA ASP A 246 4.07 -3.46 15.78
C ASP A 246 3.56 -4.63 16.63
N LYS A 247 2.87 -5.60 16.01
CA LYS A 247 2.17 -6.71 16.66
C LYS A 247 2.83 -8.06 16.37
N ILE A 248 4.14 -8.13 16.57
CA ILE A 248 4.91 -9.36 16.44
C ILE A 248 4.92 -10.10 17.79
N SER A 249 4.56 -11.39 17.77
CA SER A 249 4.60 -12.26 18.95
C SER A 249 5.92 -13.03 19.04
N VAL A 250 6.33 -13.40 20.25
CA VAL A 250 7.56 -14.17 20.51
C VAL A 250 7.56 -15.49 19.73
N ASN A 251 6.44 -16.23 19.74
CA ASN A 251 6.31 -17.47 18.99
C ASN A 251 6.59 -17.30 17.48
N LYS A 252 6.12 -16.20 16.87
CA LYS A 252 6.40 -15.91 15.46
C LYS A 252 7.89 -15.63 15.23
N ILE A 253 8.52 -14.90 16.13
CA ILE A 253 9.96 -14.61 16.08
C ILE A 253 10.76 -15.91 16.16
N GLU A 254 10.44 -16.79 17.11
CA GLU A 254 11.10 -18.08 17.26
C GLU A 254 10.94 -18.97 16.03
N GLN A 255 9.75 -18.98 15.41
CA GLN A 255 9.51 -19.72 14.16
C GLN A 255 10.36 -19.15 13.02
N MET A 256 10.39 -17.83 12.83
CA MET A 256 11.23 -17.19 11.82
C MET A 256 12.72 -17.43 12.05
N ASN A 257 13.17 -17.42 13.31
CA ASN A 257 14.57 -17.68 13.67
C ASN A 257 15.02 -19.09 13.24
N LYS A 258 14.17 -20.11 13.40
CA LYS A 258 14.45 -21.49 12.94
C LYS A 258 14.68 -21.61 11.44
N HIS A 259 14.24 -20.61 10.66
CA HIS A 259 14.39 -20.56 9.21
C HIS A 259 15.41 -19.51 8.75
N ASN A 260 16.34 -19.08 9.62
CA ASN A 260 17.37 -18.09 9.31
C ASN A 260 16.80 -16.75 8.77
N ILE A 261 15.64 -16.34 9.28
CA ILE A 261 15.04 -15.04 8.96
C ILE A 261 15.41 -14.07 10.07
N VAL A 262 16.12 -13.01 9.69
CA VAL A 262 16.40 -11.84 10.54
C VAL A 262 15.25 -10.85 10.34
N ILE A 263 14.60 -10.43 11.42
CA ILE A 263 13.47 -9.51 11.35
C ILE A 263 13.98 -8.10 11.63
N VAL A 264 13.75 -7.18 10.70
CA VAL A 264 14.12 -5.77 10.84
C VAL A 264 12.85 -4.98 11.14
N VAL A 265 12.80 -4.33 12.31
CA VAL A 265 11.61 -3.64 12.82
C VAL A 265 11.90 -2.17 13.13
N LEU A 266 10.86 -1.39 13.42
CA LEU A 266 11.04 -0.07 14.01
C LEU A 266 11.73 -0.18 15.38
N ASN A 267 12.59 0.79 15.70
CA ASN A 267 13.29 0.87 16.98
C ASN A 267 12.33 0.77 18.19
N THR A 268 11.16 1.40 18.10
CA THR A 268 10.10 1.31 19.13
C THR A 268 9.59 -0.12 19.35
N VAL A 269 9.58 -0.95 18.31
CA VAL A 269 9.21 -2.38 18.40
C VAL A 269 10.36 -3.21 18.96
N LYS A 270 11.59 -2.95 18.49
CA LYS A 270 12.78 -3.64 19.01
C LYS A 270 12.97 -3.44 20.51
N ASN A 271 12.64 -2.25 21.02
CA ASN A 271 12.77 -1.88 22.42
C ASN A 271 11.62 -2.36 23.33
N GLN A 272 10.65 -3.10 22.80
CA GLN A 272 9.66 -3.78 23.63
C GLN A 272 10.35 -4.86 24.48
N GLU A 273 10.00 -4.98 25.76
CA GLU A 273 10.61 -5.91 26.72
C GLU A 273 10.69 -7.35 26.18
N LYS A 274 9.61 -7.83 25.54
CA LYS A 274 9.53 -9.18 24.95
C LYS A 274 10.46 -9.41 23.73
N ILE A 275 11.02 -8.36 23.13
CA ILE A 275 11.83 -8.41 21.89
C ILE A 275 13.28 -7.93 22.13
N LEU A 276 13.51 -7.10 23.16
CA LEU A 276 14.77 -6.41 23.43
C LEU A 276 15.98 -7.33 23.35
N HIS A 277 15.91 -8.49 24.01
CA HIS A 277 17.02 -9.46 24.09
C HIS A 277 17.07 -10.46 22.93
N ASN A 278 16.16 -10.39 21.96
CA ASN A 278 16.15 -11.32 20.84
C ASN A 278 17.13 -10.88 19.73
N HIS A 279 18.19 -11.64 19.51
CA HIS A 279 19.23 -11.32 18.52
C HIS A 279 18.78 -11.48 17.07
N SER A 280 17.72 -12.25 16.82
CA SER A 280 17.15 -12.45 15.47
C SER A 280 16.19 -11.34 15.07
N VAL A 281 16.00 -10.36 15.95
CA VAL A 281 15.26 -9.11 15.67
C VAL A 281 16.20 -7.94 15.88
N ILE A 282 16.33 -7.11 14.85
CA ILE A 282 17.12 -5.87 14.86
C ILE A 282 16.22 -4.69 14.50
N ASP A 283 16.63 -3.48 14.84
CA ASP A 283 15.97 -2.27 14.35
C ASP A 283 16.53 -1.79 13.01
N PHE A 284 15.81 -0.88 12.35
CA PHE A 284 16.26 -0.30 11.09
C PHE A 284 17.59 0.45 11.23
N GLU A 285 17.85 1.08 12.37
CA GLU A 285 19.12 1.74 12.69
C GLU A 285 20.27 0.73 12.64
N THR A 286 20.15 -0.40 13.35
CA THR A 286 21.16 -1.47 13.32
C THR A 286 21.34 -2.02 11.91
N TYR A 287 20.24 -2.25 11.18
CA TYR A 287 20.30 -2.74 9.82
C TYR A 287 21.05 -1.77 8.88
N PHE A 288 20.64 -0.50 8.84
CA PHE A 288 21.20 0.50 7.91
C PHE A 288 22.59 1.01 8.32
N LEU A 289 22.91 1.08 9.61
CA LEU A 289 24.10 1.77 10.11
C LEU A 289 25.19 0.81 10.61
N LYS A 290 24.89 -0.49 10.75
CA LYS A 290 25.87 -1.51 11.18
C LYS A 290 25.94 -2.67 10.19
N GLU A 291 24.84 -3.39 9.98
CA GLU A 291 24.86 -4.62 9.18
C GLU A 291 25.16 -4.37 7.70
N LEU A 292 24.49 -3.39 7.07
CA LEU A 292 24.77 -3.04 5.69
C LEU A 292 26.23 -2.59 5.51
N PRO A 293 26.78 -1.61 6.26
CA PRO A 293 28.18 -1.22 6.17
C PRO A 293 29.17 -2.38 6.25
N GLU A 294 29.00 -3.28 7.22
CA GLU A 294 29.89 -4.43 7.40
C GLU A 294 29.91 -5.34 6.16
N MET A 295 28.72 -5.62 5.62
CA MET A 295 28.58 -6.42 4.39
C MET A 295 29.22 -5.70 3.18
N PHE A 296 29.01 -4.40 3.03
CA PHE A 296 29.59 -3.64 1.93
C PHE A 296 31.11 -3.50 2.02
N ASN A 297 31.67 -3.38 3.23
CA ASN A 297 33.12 -3.30 3.45
C ASN A 297 33.83 -4.57 2.96
N TYR A 298 33.20 -5.75 3.08
CA TYR A 298 33.73 -6.98 2.50
C TYR A 298 33.94 -6.85 0.97
N TRP A 299 33.01 -6.21 0.26
CA TRP A 299 33.09 -6.05 -1.20
C TRP A 299 34.01 -4.92 -1.66
N LYS A 300 34.26 -3.91 -0.82
CA LYS A 300 35.23 -2.86 -1.10
C LYS A 300 36.68 -3.35 -1.02
N ASN A 301 36.94 -4.36 -0.20
CA ASN A 301 38.27 -4.93 0.04
C ASN A 301 38.58 -6.17 -0.83
N GLN A 302 37.81 -6.40 -1.90
CA GLN A 302 37.97 -7.49 -2.87
C GLN A 302 38.66 -7.00 -4.15
#